data_AF-A0A7K1CVL2-F1
#
_entry.id   AF-A0A7K1CVL2-F1
#
_cell.length_a   1.000
_cell.length_b   1.000
_cell.length_c   1.000
_cell.angle_alpha   90.00
_cell.angle_beta   90.00
_cell.angle_gamma   90.00
#
_symmetry.space_group_name_H-M   'P 1'
#
loop_
_entity.id
_entity.type
_entity.pdbx_description
1 polymer ?
#
loop_
_entity_poly.entity_id
_entity_poly.type
_entity_poly.pdbx_seq_one_letter_code
_entity_poly.pdbx_strand_id
1 'polypeptide(L)'
;MATARYKDSDLVLALTQVAQISSGLLSVAKYDSLRTVDQPSSALIVQRMGSWGAALTAAGLASNQSSRSYRRKFEPADAVRWTKKYLATTAKPSYQEFSQWLQQQPDAPSAQTCRNLAGSWQALIKKAKN
;
A
#
# COMPACT_ATOMS: atom_id res chain seq x y z
N MET A 1 -6.82 -7.37 -36.12
CA MET A 1 -5.94 -6.67 -35.16
C MET A 1 -6.61 -5.36 -34.79
N ALA A 2 -7.05 -5.19 -33.54
CA ALA A 2 -7.73 -3.96 -33.11
C ALA A 2 -6.70 -2.82 -33.03
N THR A 3 -6.84 -1.81 -33.88
CA THR A 3 -6.08 -0.55 -33.79
C THR A 3 -6.31 0.07 -32.41
N ALA A 4 -5.25 0.17 -31.61
CA ALA A 4 -5.32 0.90 -30.35
C ALA A 4 -5.66 2.36 -30.67
N ARG A 5 -6.84 2.81 -30.22
CA ARG A 5 -7.35 4.17 -30.43
C ARG A 5 -6.40 5.26 -29.90
N TYR A 6 -5.55 4.91 -28.93
CA TYR A 6 -4.59 5.81 -28.30
C TYR A 6 -3.21 5.14 -28.24
N LYS A 7 -2.17 5.91 -28.58
CA LYS A 7 -0.76 5.59 -28.32
C LYS A 7 -0.37 6.09 -26.95
N ASP A 8 0.73 5.59 -26.40
CA ASP A 8 1.22 6.01 -25.08
C ASP A 8 1.52 7.52 -25.02
N SER A 9 1.96 8.11 -26.15
CA SER A 9 2.12 9.56 -26.30
C SER A 9 0.81 10.33 -26.12
N ASP A 10 -0.31 9.78 -26.59
CA ASP A 10 -1.62 10.42 -26.49
C ASP A 10 -2.13 10.39 -25.04
N LEU A 11 -1.79 9.34 -24.29
CA LEU A 11 -2.10 9.22 -22.86
C LEU A 11 -1.35 10.29 -22.05
N VAL A 12 -0.06 10.46 -22.33
CA VAL A 12 0.77 11.48 -21.70
C VAL A 12 0.27 12.88 -22.04
N LEU A 13 -0.05 13.14 -23.30
CA LEU A 13 -0.56 14.43 -23.75
C LEU A 13 -1.87 14.80 -23.05
N ALA A 14 -2.80 13.84 -22.92
CA ALA A 14 -4.06 14.06 -22.23
C ALA A 14 -3.85 14.44 -20.75
N LEU A 15 -2.92 13.78 -20.06
CA LEU A 15 -2.55 14.12 -18.68
C LEU A 15 -2.01 15.54 -18.57
N THR A 16 -1.08 15.93 -19.46
CA THR A 16 -0.50 17.28 -19.46
C THR A 16 -1.57 18.34 -19.73
N GLN A 17 -2.46 18.11 -20.71
CA GLN A 17 -3.56 19.03 -21.03
C GLN A 17 -4.49 19.27 -19.84
N VAL A 18 -4.92 18.19 -19.19
CA VAL A 18 -5.81 18.30 -18.02
C VAL A 18 -5.08 18.91 -16.82
N ALA A 19 -3.78 18.66 -16.68
CA ALA A 19 -2.97 19.27 -15.63
C ALA A 19 -2.83 20.79 -15.80
N GLN A 20 -2.75 21.31 -17.04
CA GLN A 20 -2.66 22.76 -17.29
C GLN A 20 -3.91 23.53 -16.83
N ILE A 21 -5.09 22.91 -16.93
CA ILE A 21 -6.36 23.51 -16.48
C ILE A 21 -6.69 23.20 -15.01
N SER A 22 -5.96 22.27 -14.40
CA SER A 22 -6.15 21.88 -13.01
C SER A 22 -5.18 22.64 -12.10
N SER A 23 -5.70 23.42 -11.16
CA SER A 23 -4.86 23.96 -10.08
C SER A 23 -4.46 22.86 -9.08
N GLY A 24 -3.17 22.59 -8.91
CA GLY A 24 -2.62 21.60 -7.95
C GLY A 24 -2.51 20.17 -8.49
N LEU A 25 -2.22 19.22 -7.59
CA LEU A 25 -1.93 17.82 -7.94
C LEU A 25 -3.10 17.12 -8.63
N LEU A 26 -2.79 16.39 -9.70
CA LEU A 26 -3.79 15.69 -10.51
C LEU A 26 -4.08 14.29 -9.93
N SER A 27 -5.25 14.14 -9.31
CA SER A 27 -5.76 12.83 -8.87
C SER A 27 -6.57 12.15 -9.96
N VAL A 28 -6.77 10.84 -9.84
CA VAL A 28 -7.61 10.05 -10.76
C VAL A 28 -9.02 10.67 -10.88
N ALA A 29 -9.67 10.93 -9.75
CA ALA A 29 -11.01 11.50 -9.72
C ALA A 29 -11.04 12.89 -10.37
N LYS A 30 -10.03 13.73 -10.09
CA LYS A 30 -9.95 15.07 -10.66
C LYS A 30 -9.73 15.03 -12.17
N TYR A 31 -8.88 14.14 -12.66
CA TYR A 31 -8.70 13.94 -14.09
C TYR A 31 -10.00 13.47 -14.76
N ASP A 32 -10.69 12.48 -14.20
CA ASP A 32 -11.95 11.99 -14.79
C ASP A 32 -13.07 13.03 -14.79
N SER A 33 -13.06 13.99 -13.86
CA SER A 33 -14.00 15.13 -13.87
C SER A 33 -13.65 16.22 -14.87
N LEU A 34 -12.37 16.38 -15.22
CA LEU A 34 -11.89 17.46 -16.09
C LEU A 34 -11.62 17.02 -17.53
N ARG A 35 -11.45 15.71 -17.76
CA ARG A 35 -11.19 15.18 -19.09
C ARG A 35 -12.37 15.38 -20.02
N THR A 36 -12.09 15.54 -21.30
CA THR A 36 -13.14 15.54 -22.34
C THR A 36 -13.54 14.12 -22.72
N VAL A 37 -14.64 13.97 -23.46
CA VAL A 37 -15.12 12.67 -23.96
C VAL A 37 -14.13 12.01 -24.93
N ASP A 38 -13.33 12.81 -25.63
CA ASP A 38 -12.32 12.34 -26.58
C ASP A 38 -11.00 11.94 -25.93
N GLN A 39 -10.79 12.33 -24.67
CA GLN A 39 -9.61 11.96 -23.90
C GLN A 39 -9.74 10.55 -23.28
N PRO A 40 -8.61 9.83 -23.15
CA PRO A 40 -8.60 8.50 -22.56
C PRO A 40 -9.07 8.53 -21.10
N SER A 41 -9.75 7.48 -20.66
CA SER A 41 -10.13 7.34 -19.25
C SER A 41 -8.91 7.09 -18.36
N SER A 42 -9.02 7.46 -17.09
CA SER A 42 -7.97 7.16 -16.11
C SER A 42 -7.66 5.65 -16.02
N ALA A 43 -8.68 4.80 -16.15
CA ALA A 43 -8.54 3.35 -16.16
C ALA A 43 -7.68 2.86 -17.33
N LEU A 44 -7.89 3.40 -18.54
CA LEU A 44 -7.06 3.05 -19.71
C LEU A 44 -5.61 3.50 -19.50
N ILE A 45 -5.40 4.71 -18.97
CA ILE A 45 -4.07 5.24 -18.65
C ILE A 45 -3.36 4.32 -17.66
N VAL A 46 -4.01 3.93 -16.56
CA VAL A 46 -3.44 3.00 -15.56
C VAL A 46 -3.14 1.63 -16.17
N GLN A 47 -4.04 1.09 -16.99
CA GLN A 47 -3.83 -0.20 -17.64
C GLN A 47 -2.62 -0.21 -18.58
N ARG A 48 -2.40 0.88 -19.31
CA ARG A 48 -1.32 1.01 -20.31
C ARG A 48 0.01 1.40 -19.69
N MET A 49 0.00 2.35 -18.75
CA MET A 49 1.20 2.90 -18.10
C MET A 49 1.56 2.17 -16.80
N GLY A 50 0.76 1.18 -16.37
CA GLY A 50 0.97 0.36 -15.18
C GLY A 50 0.44 0.95 -13.87
N SER A 51 0.59 2.27 -13.66
CA SER A 51 0.00 2.96 -12.51
C SER A 51 -0.25 4.44 -12.80
N TRP A 52 -1.16 5.07 -12.04
CA TRP A 52 -1.41 6.51 -12.15
C TRP A 52 -0.15 7.33 -11.87
N GLY A 53 0.61 6.94 -10.84
CA GLY A 53 1.88 7.59 -10.50
C GLY A 53 2.90 7.47 -11.65
N ALA A 54 3.03 6.29 -12.26
CA ALA A 54 3.91 6.11 -13.42
C ALA A 54 3.48 6.96 -14.62
N ALA A 55 2.18 7.08 -14.86
CA ALA A 55 1.65 7.92 -15.94
C ALA A 55 1.92 9.42 -15.71
N LEU A 56 1.73 9.90 -14.48
CA LEU A 56 2.09 11.28 -14.11
C LEU A 56 3.60 11.53 -14.24
N THR A 57 4.44 10.58 -13.80
CA THR A 57 5.90 10.67 -13.99
C THR A 57 6.28 10.72 -15.47
N ALA A 58 5.66 9.88 -16.31
CA ALA A 58 5.87 9.90 -17.76
C ALA A 58 5.43 11.23 -18.39
N ALA A 59 4.43 11.90 -17.81
CA ALA A 59 3.97 13.22 -18.20
C ALA A 59 4.78 14.39 -17.60
N GLY A 60 5.84 14.11 -16.83
CA GLY A 60 6.62 15.13 -16.13
C GLY A 60 5.83 15.87 -15.05
N LEU A 61 4.69 15.33 -14.62
CA LEU A 61 3.82 15.92 -13.62
C LEU A 61 4.24 15.46 -12.23
N ALA A 62 4.15 16.37 -11.27
CA ALA A 62 4.30 16.02 -9.86
C ALA A 62 3.18 15.04 -9.49
N SER A 63 3.55 13.78 -9.31
CA SER A 63 2.64 12.80 -8.76
C SER A 63 2.60 13.01 -7.25
N ASN A 64 1.40 12.99 -6.67
CA ASN A 64 1.25 12.63 -5.26
C ASN A 64 1.50 11.13 -5.13
N GLN A 65 2.59 10.60 -5.72
CA GLN A 65 3.15 9.35 -5.27
C GLN A 65 3.36 9.60 -3.80
N SER A 66 2.46 8.99 -3.04
CA SER A 66 2.52 8.97 -1.61
C SER A 66 3.93 8.57 -1.27
N SER A 67 4.76 9.56 -0.97
CA SER A 67 5.99 9.41 -0.22
C SER A 67 5.63 9.04 1.22
N ARG A 68 4.55 8.27 1.45
CA ARG A 68 4.63 7.15 2.37
C ARG A 68 5.78 6.28 1.90
N SER A 69 6.98 6.70 2.29
CA SER A 69 7.83 5.81 3.06
C SER A 69 6.91 5.17 4.10
N TYR A 70 6.37 4.00 3.76
CA TYR A 70 5.69 3.16 4.72
C TYR A 70 6.76 2.78 5.73
N ARG A 71 6.93 3.60 6.76
CA ARG A 71 7.77 3.27 7.90
C ARG A 71 7.03 2.13 8.59
N ARG A 72 7.53 0.91 8.42
CA ARG A 72 7.05 -0.24 9.17
C ARG A 72 7.14 0.14 10.64
N LYS A 73 5.98 0.23 11.30
CA LYS A 73 5.90 0.51 12.74
C LYS A 73 6.48 -0.64 13.56
N PHE A 74 6.45 -1.85 13.01
CA PHE A 74 6.87 -3.06 13.67
C PHE A 74 7.73 -3.91 12.75
N GLU A 75 8.84 -4.38 13.29
CA GLU A 75 9.77 -5.30 12.65
C GLU A 75 9.56 -6.73 13.16
N PRO A 76 10.08 -7.76 12.47
CA PRO A 76 9.99 -9.14 12.94
C PRO A 76 10.53 -9.34 14.36
N ALA A 77 11.52 -8.54 14.78
CA ALA A 77 12.04 -8.55 16.14
C ALA A 77 11.00 -8.08 17.18
N ASP A 78 10.15 -7.11 16.85
CA ASP A 78 9.08 -6.66 17.75
C ASP A 78 8.04 -7.78 17.97
N ALA A 79 7.67 -8.49 16.91
CA ALA A 79 6.77 -9.62 17.01
C ALA A 79 7.32 -10.69 17.97
N VAL A 80 8.60 -11.05 17.83
CA VAL A 80 9.26 -12.01 18.73
C VAL A 80 9.32 -11.49 20.17
N ARG A 81 9.64 -10.21 20.38
CA ARG A 81 9.69 -9.58 21.71
C ARG A 81 8.34 -9.66 22.42
N TRP A 82 7.27 -9.30 21.73
CA TRP A 82 5.91 -9.35 22.30
C TRP A 82 5.46 -10.78 22.57
N THR A 83 5.83 -11.75 21.73
CA THR A 83 5.58 -13.17 22.00
C THR A 83 6.35 -13.67 23.20
N LYS A 84 7.64 -13.31 23.38
CA LYS A 84 8.42 -13.66 24.58
C LYS A 84 7.74 -13.17 25.86
N LYS A 85 7.26 -11.93 25.87
CA LYS A 85 6.51 -11.36 27.01
C LYS A 85 5.25 -12.16 27.33
N TYR A 86 4.47 -12.52 26.31
CA TYR A 86 3.27 -13.34 26.49
C TYR A 86 3.57 -14.78 26.96
N LEU A 87 4.62 -15.41 26.43
CA LEU A 87 5.03 -16.75 26.86
C LEU A 87 5.48 -16.78 28.33
N ALA A 88 5.93 -15.66 28.88
CA ALA A 88 6.25 -15.54 30.31
C ALA A 88 4.99 -15.50 31.22
N THR A 89 3.80 -15.18 30.67
CA THR A 89 2.56 -15.08 31.45
C THR A 89 1.70 -16.34 31.41
N THR A 90 1.98 -17.28 30.50
CA THR A 90 1.18 -18.51 30.35
C THR A 90 2.04 -19.73 30.03
N ALA A 91 1.73 -20.85 30.68
CA ALA A 91 2.35 -22.15 30.39
C ALA A 91 1.73 -22.84 29.15
N LYS A 92 0.51 -22.46 28.75
CA LYS A 92 -0.24 -23.06 27.63
C LYS A 92 -0.62 -21.98 26.61
N PRO A 93 0.30 -21.55 25.74
CA PRO A 93 0.04 -20.44 24.83
C PRO A 93 -0.88 -20.82 23.67
N SER A 94 -2.03 -20.16 23.55
CA SER A 94 -2.86 -20.18 22.34
C SER A 94 -2.77 -18.88 21.54
N TYR A 95 -3.05 -18.95 20.24
CA TYR A 95 -3.08 -17.76 19.37
C TYR A 95 -4.22 -16.80 19.74
N GLN A 96 -5.37 -17.34 20.18
CA GLN A 96 -6.52 -16.55 20.59
C GLN A 96 -6.22 -15.73 21.85
N GLU A 97 -5.67 -16.36 22.88
CA GLU A 97 -5.26 -15.67 24.10
C GLU A 97 -4.11 -14.69 23.83
N PHE A 98 -3.17 -15.01 22.95
CA PHE A 98 -2.14 -14.06 22.51
C PHE A 98 -2.75 -12.81 21.87
N SER A 99 -3.74 -12.99 20.99
CA SER A 99 -4.45 -11.88 20.38
C SER A 99 -5.20 -11.02 21.39
N GLN A 100 -5.88 -11.63 22.36
CA GLN A 100 -6.56 -10.91 23.43
C GLN A 100 -5.56 -10.18 24.33
N TRP A 101 -4.45 -10.81 24.67
CA TRP A 101 -3.39 -10.21 25.49
C TRP A 101 -2.78 -8.99 24.80
N LEU A 102 -2.48 -9.06 23.50
CA LEU A 102 -1.95 -7.93 22.73
C LEU A 102 -2.92 -6.76 22.66
N GLN A 103 -4.24 -7.00 22.62
CA GLN A 103 -5.24 -5.92 22.64
C GLN A 103 -5.23 -5.11 23.93
N GLN A 104 -4.77 -5.69 25.03
CA GLN A 104 -4.60 -4.99 26.31
C GLN A 104 -3.32 -4.14 26.37
N GLN A 105 -2.47 -4.18 25.33
CA GLN A 105 -1.19 -3.49 25.31
C GLN A 105 -1.24 -2.31 24.33
N PRO A 106 -1.06 -1.06 24.80
CA PRO A 106 -1.22 0.14 23.96
C PRO A 106 -0.19 0.25 22.82
N ASP A 107 1.01 -0.28 23.01
CA ASP A 107 2.12 -0.22 22.03
C ASP A 107 2.33 -1.54 21.27
N ALA A 108 1.42 -2.49 21.42
CA ALA A 108 1.58 -3.79 20.79
C ALA A 108 1.09 -3.80 19.32
N PRO A 109 1.77 -4.57 18.45
CA PRO A 109 1.21 -4.94 17.16
C PRO A 109 -0.02 -5.85 17.33
N SER A 110 -0.87 -5.91 16.31
CA SER A 110 -1.93 -6.92 16.26
C SER A 110 -1.33 -8.34 16.13
N ALA A 111 -2.05 -9.36 16.60
CA ALA A 111 -1.61 -10.76 16.43
C ALA A 111 -1.43 -11.12 14.94
N GLN A 112 -2.25 -10.56 14.06
CA GLN A 112 -2.11 -10.75 12.62
C GLN A 112 -0.84 -10.09 12.08
N THR A 113 -0.48 -8.90 12.57
CA THR A 113 0.81 -8.24 12.23
C THR A 113 1.98 -9.11 12.68
N CYS A 114 1.97 -9.64 13.89
CA CYS A 114 3.00 -10.56 14.38
C CYS A 114 3.13 -11.80 13.50
N ARG A 115 1.99 -12.40 13.10
CA ARG A 115 1.96 -13.57 12.23
C ARG A 115 2.52 -13.25 10.84
N ASN A 116 2.14 -12.12 10.24
CA ASN A 116 2.64 -11.70 8.93
C ASN A 116 4.16 -11.45 8.96
N LEU A 117 4.68 -10.85 10.04
CA LEU A 117 6.12 -10.59 10.20
C LEU A 117 6.95 -11.85 10.47
N ALA A 118 6.39 -12.84 11.15
CA ALA A 118 7.08 -14.09 11.49
C ALA A 118 6.80 -15.26 10.53
N GLY A 119 5.80 -15.13 9.66
CA GLY A 119 5.32 -16.16 8.72
C GLY A 119 4.20 -17.02 9.29
N SER A 120 4.32 -17.51 10.52
CA SER A 120 3.28 -18.33 11.17
C SER A 120 3.33 -18.27 12.69
N TRP A 121 2.26 -18.69 13.37
CA TRP A 121 2.21 -18.78 14.83
C TRP A 121 3.26 -19.74 15.39
N GLN A 122 3.44 -20.90 14.76
CA GLN A 122 4.47 -21.87 15.19
C GLN A 122 5.89 -21.31 15.00
N ALA A 123 6.15 -20.60 13.89
CA ALA A 123 7.43 -19.94 13.66
C ALA A 123 7.70 -18.86 14.72
N LEU A 124 6.65 -18.11 15.11
CA LEU A 124 6.72 -17.09 16.14
C LEU A 124 7.05 -17.69 17.52
N ILE A 125 6.37 -18.76 17.94
CA ILE A 125 6.70 -19.48 19.19
C ILE A 125 8.13 -20.03 19.13
N LYS A 126 8.52 -20.68 18.01
CA LYS A 126 9.86 -21.24 17.85
C LYS A 126 10.94 -20.16 18.01
N LYS A 127 10.78 -19.02 17.32
CA LYS A 127 11.68 -17.86 17.45
C LYS A 127 11.67 -17.23 18.84
N ALA A 128 10.55 -17.30 19.56
CA ALA A 128 10.44 -16.78 20.92
C ALA A 128 11.03 -17.72 22.00
N LYS A 129 11.19 -19.01 21.71
CA LYS A 129 11.83 -19.98 22.62
C LYS A 129 13.32 -20.18 22.35
N ASN A 130 13.78 -19.73 21.19
CA ASN A 130 15.19 -19.73 20.77
C ASN A 130 15.88 -18.42 21.18
#